data_AF-A0A1D7VQ64-F1
#
_entry.id   AF-A0A1D7VQ64-F1
#
_cell.length_a   1.000
_cell.length_b   1.000
_cell.length_c   1.000
_cell.angle_alpha   90.00
_cell.angle_beta   90.00
_cell.angle_gamma   90.00
#
_symmetry.space_group_name_H-M   'P 1'
#
loop_
_entity.id
_entity.type
_entity.pdbx_description
1 polymer ?
#
loop_
_entity_poly.entity_id
_entity_poly.type
_entity_poly.pdbx_seq_one_letter_code
_entity_poly.pdbx_strand_id
1 'polypeptide(L)'
;MPPTDTERRLCEATARGDRDGQVAAIAGEDLYLAAPQPGQDPLPVYDDPVVGGTCIPVLTRGMLPPWQPQQFFDRVSLAELAEDWPNDRWRLAVNPGTPGAAYLAASPVQRAGWQRARAQMGVRPGGLLVTHFGGPLHGTLAQGLACGAPLAVHHSVPWNELGTVFLDHAADARTLHEQWSVTDHAGWQQRLDQLLGGQFVPAGTEAALRARARERSAGEDGDATAATPDLPALVTSYEERFRADGLLPADGRVVSLRALDLAHAVALVRWGLGARLCAPQQAEQAVAQVGARARETYGSWQEYAAGYALGRVLAFDNGWFGPQYAEALHLHRVLTQDPSSPWQGLPFA
;
A
#
# COMPACT_ATOMS: atom_id res chain seq x y z
N MET A 1 0.61 18.38 13.85
CA MET A 1 1.61 18.08 12.81
C MET A 1 0.86 17.50 11.62
N PRO A 2 1.16 17.91 10.38
CA PRO A 2 0.55 17.32 9.19
C PRO A 2 0.83 15.80 9.10
N PRO A 3 -0.16 14.96 8.78
CA PRO A 3 -0.02 13.50 8.82
C PRO A 3 0.83 12.92 7.69
N THR A 4 0.88 13.55 6.52
CA THR A 4 1.83 13.21 5.45
C THR A 4 2.40 14.47 4.80
N ASP A 5 3.30 14.31 3.83
CA ASP A 5 3.85 15.44 3.07
C ASP A 5 2.80 16.13 2.18
N THR A 6 1.75 15.42 1.76
CA THR A 6 0.62 16.03 1.05
C THR A 6 -0.08 17.06 1.93
N GLU A 7 -0.47 16.67 3.15
CA GLU A 7 -1.09 17.59 4.10
C GLU A 7 -0.11 18.68 4.57
N ARG A 8 1.20 18.39 4.62
CA ARG A 8 2.22 19.41 4.93
C ARG A 8 2.22 20.50 3.86
N ARG A 9 2.34 20.11 2.58
CA ARG A 9 2.33 21.06 1.45
C ARG A 9 1.03 21.87 1.40
N LEU A 10 -0.11 21.22 1.61
CA LEU A 10 -1.40 21.89 1.64
C LEU A 10 -1.49 22.90 2.80
N CYS A 11 -1.10 22.50 4.01
CA CYS A 11 -1.10 23.38 5.19
C CYS A 11 -0.19 24.60 4.98
N GLU A 12 1.02 24.39 4.45
CA GLU A 12 1.97 25.46 4.16
C GLU A 12 1.45 26.42 3.07
N ALA A 13 0.84 25.91 2.01
CA ALA A 13 0.23 26.74 0.96
C ALA A 13 -0.95 27.54 1.51
N THR A 14 -1.82 26.91 2.31
CA THR A 14 -2.94 27.57 2.98
C THR A 14 -2.46 28.67 3.92
N ALA A 15 -1.44 28.42 4.74
CA ALA A 15 -0.87 29.41 5.64
C ALA A 15 -0.33 30.65 4.91
N ARG A 16 0.14 30.49 3.67
CA ARG A 16 0.63 31.58 2.81
C ARG A 16 -0.48 32.26 1.98
N GLY A 17 -1.71 31.73 1.98
CA GLY A 17 -2.76 32.17 1.06
C GLY A 17 -2.46 31.85 -0.41
N ASP A 18 -1.57 30.90 -0.67
CA ASP A 18 -1.09 30.51 -1.99
C ASP A 18 -2.05 29.53 -2.65
N ARG A 19 -2.97 30.06 -3.47
CA ARG A 19 -4.01 29.26 -4.12
C ARG A 19 -3.46 28.29 -5.16
N ASP A 20 -2.44 28.70 -5.91
CA ASP A 20 -1.81 27.83 -6.90
C ASP A 20 -1.06 26.69 -6.20
N GLY A 21 -0.39 26.99 -5.07
CA GLY A 21 0.22 26.00 -4.20
C GLY A 21 -0.79 25.02 -3.58
N GLN A 22 -1.98 25.49 -3.19
CA GLN A 22 -3.06 24.61 -2.70
C GLN A 22 -3.53 23.63 -3.79
N VAL A 23 -3.75 24.12 -5.01
CA VAL A 23 -4.12 23.28 -6.16
C VAL A 23 -2.98 22.31 -6.48
N ALA A 24 -1.73 22.77 -6.54
CA ALA A 24 -0.57 21.92 -6.81
C ALA A 24 -0.38 20.80 -5.76
N ALA A 25 -0.66 21.10 -4.49
CA ALA A 25 -0.55 20.13 -3.40
C ALA A 25 -1.49 18.93 -3.54
N ILE A 26 -2.64 19.09 -4.20
CA ILE A 26 -3.67 18.05 -4.37
C ILE A 26 -3.80 17.56 -5.82
N ALA A 27 -3.20 18.25 -6.79
CA ALA A 27 -3.40 17.97 -8.20
C ALA A 27 -3.00 16.55 -8.59
N GLY A 28 -1.91 16.01 -8.03
CA GLY A 28 -1.46 14.65 -8.28
C GLY A 28 -1.99 13.61 -7.30
N GLU A 29 -2.87 13.99 -6.37
CA GLU A 29 -3.24 13.17 -5.22
C GLU A 29 -4.58 12.47 -5.42
N ASP A 30 -4.75 11.35 -4.72
CA ASP A 30 -6.05 10.70 -4.56
C ASP A 30 -6.84 11.46 -3.48
N LEU A 31 -8.02 11.95 -3.85
CA LEU A 31 -8.97 12.61 -2.95
C LEU A 31 -10.13 11.66 -2.62
N TYR A 32 -10.83 11.94 -1.54
CA TYR A 32 -11.86 11.06 -1.00
C TYR A 32 -13.16 11.81 -0.73
N LEU A 33 -14.24 11.31 -1.31
CA LEU A 33 -15.61 11.70 -1.00
C LEU A 33 -16.21 10.66 -0.06
N ALA A 34 -16.99 11.10 0.93
CA ALA A 34 -17.83 10.16 1.67
C ALA A 34 -18.86 9.57 0.71
N ALA A 35 -18.93 8.24 0.64
CA ALA A 35 -19.90 7.56 -0.18
C ALA A 35 -21.32 7.86 0.36
N PRO A 36 -22.30 8.12 -0.52
CA PRO A 36 -23.66 8.46 -0.10
C PRO A 36 -24.31 7.27 0.61
N GLN A 37 -25.09 7.54 1.66
CA GLN A 37 -25.97 6.53 2.22
C GLN A 37 -27.17 6.29 1.27
N PRO A 38 -27.82 5.10 1.32
CA PRO A 38 -29.01 4.84 0.51
C PRO A 38 -30.08 5.93 0.66
N GLY A 39 -30.46 6.55 -0.46
CA GLY A 39 -31.45 7.64 -0.49
C GLY A 39 -30.89 9.05 -0.30
N GLN A 40 -29.57 9.21 -0.17
CA GLN A 40 -28.90 10.51 -0.22
C GLN A 40 -28.46 10.88 -1.65
N ASP A 41 -28.27 12.17 -1.89
CA ASP A 41 -27.67 12.67 -3.12
C ASP A 41 -26.26 12.08 -3.31
N PRO A 42 -25.82 11.83 -4.56
CA PRO A 42 -24.55 11.17 -4.83
C PRO A 42 -23.33 11.98 -4.40
N LEU A 43 -23.46 13.31 -4.27
CA LEU A 43 -22.39 14.18 -3.80
C LEU A 43 -22.73 14.70 -2.39
N PRO A 44 -21.79 14.62 -1.44
CA PRO A 44 -21.98 15.20 -0.13
C PRO A 44 -21.89 16.73 -0.25
N VAL A 45 -23.01 17.43 -0.17
CA VAL A 45 -23.05 18.90 -0.27
C VAL A 45 -23.40 19.48 1.10
N TYR A 46 -22.73 20.57 1.50
CA TYR A 46 -23.05 21.29 2.73
C TYR A 46 -22.82 22.80 2.58
N ASP A 47 -23.49 23.60 3.40
CA ASP A 47 -23.18 25.03 3.52
C ASP A 47 -22.12 25.25 4.60
N ASP A 48 -20.98 25.82 4.22
CA ASP A 48 -19.87 26.04 5.14
C ASP A 48 -20.11 27.31 5.98
N PRO A 49 -20.17 27.20 7.32
CA PRO A 49 -20.49 28.35 8.18
C PRO A 49 -19.33 29.35 8.30
N VAL A 50 -18.10 28.95 7.96
CA VAL A 50 -16.90 29.80 8.12
C VAL A 50 -16.67 30.62 6.86
N VAL A 51 -16.64 29.96 5.68
CA VAL A 51 -16.39 30.66 4.42
C VAL A 51 -17.66 31.12 3.71
N GLY A 52 -18.82 30.65 4.17
CA GLY A 52 -20.14 30.90 3.60
C GLY A 52 -20.40 30.13 2.30
N GLY A 53 -21.66 29.77 2.07
CA GLY A 53 -22.10 29.16 0.82
C GLY A 53 -21.75 27.69 0.67
N THR A 54 -22.21 27.14 -0.45
CA THR A 54 -22.28 25.70 -0.67
C THR A 54 -20.95 25.12 -1.11
N CYS A 55 -20.54 24.02 -0.48
CA CYS A 55 -19.28 23.34 -0.69
C CYS A 55 -19.48 21.83 -0.89
N ILE A 56 -18.58 21.22 -1.67
CA ILE A 56 -18.39 19.77 -1.72
C ILE A 56 -17.10 19.46 -0.93
N PRO A 57 -17.16 18.69 0.18
CA PRO A 57 -16.02 18.33 0.98
C PRO A 57 -15.29 17.13 0.38
N VAL A 58 -13.97 17.25 0.25
CA VAL A 58 -13.07 16.13 -0.05
C VAL A 58 -12.02 16.02 1.03
N LEU A 59 -11.55 14.80 1.26
CA LEU A 59 -10.44 14.52 2.15
C LEU A 59 -9.22 14.09 1.34
N THR A 60 -8.04 14.54 1.75
CA THR A 60 -6.79 13.88 1.37
C THR A 60 -6.61 12.63 2.24
N ARG A 61 -5.83 11.66 1.77
CA ARG A 61 -5.65 10.38 2.47
C ARG A 61 -5.28 10.52 3.94
N GLY A 62 -4.32 11.39 4.27
CA GLY A 62 -3.85 11.56 5.65
C GLY A 62 -4.89 12.21 6.57
N MET A 63 -5.98 12.75 6.01
CA MET A 63 -7.09 13.33 6.75
C MET A 63 -8.36 12.47 6.73
N LEU A 64 -8.29 11.24 6.22
CA LEU A 64 -9.39 10.29 6.36
C LEU A 64 -9.69 10.07 7.85
N PRO A 65 -10.97 10.07 8.26
CA PRO A 65 -11.31 9.87 9.66
C PRO A 65 -11.00 8.43 10.07
N PRO A 66 -10.93 8.14 11.39
CA PRO A 66 -10.88 6.78 11.88
C PRO A 66 -12.01 5.92 11.31
N TRP A 67 -11.73 4.63 11.13
CA TRP A 67 -12.66 3.65 10.58
C TRP A 67 -14.01 3.68 11.33
N GLN A 68 -15.11 3.66 10.57
CA GLN A 68 -16.46 3.54 11.11
C GLN A 68 -17.28 2.50 10.31
N PRO A 69 -18.15 1.70 10.96
CA PRO A 69 -18.84 0.58 10.31
C PRO A 69 -19.69 0.98 9.10
N GLN A 70 -20.35 2.14 9.13
CA GLN A 70 -21.34 2.57 8.12
C GLN A 70 -20.83 3.71 7.22
N GLN A 71 -19.57 4.10 7.35
CA GLN A 71 -18.98 5.18 6.56
C GLN A 71 -18.01 4.61 5.54
N PHE A 72 -18.22 4.93 4.27
CA PHE A 72 -17.36 4.51 3.16
C PHE A 72 -16.83 5.73 2.44
N PHE A 73 -15.74 5.54 1.69
CA PHE A 73 -15.11 6.60 0.93
C PHE A 73 -14.80 6.12 -0.48
N ASP A 74 -15.22 6.94 -1.44
CA ASP A 74 -14.92 6.76 -2.85
C ASP A 74 -13.78 7.70 -3.21
N ARG A 75 -12.83 7.14 -3.94
CA ARG A 75 -11.68 7.89 -4.44
C ARG A 75 -12.10 8.67 -5.68
N VAL A 76 -11.63 9.92 -5.73
CA VAL A 76 -11.83 10.83 -6.85
C VAL A 76 -10.55 11.63 -7.09
N SER A 77 -10.33 12.05 -8.33
CA SER A 77 -9.24 12.92 -8.71
C SER A 77 -9.70 14.36 -8.92
N LEU A 78 -8.76 15.30 -8.85
CA LEU A 78 -9.06 16.70 -9.15
C LEU A 78 -9.54 16.92 -10.60
N ALA A 79 -9.12 16.05 -11.55
CA ALA A 79 -9.60 16.12 -12.93
C ALA A 79 -11.08 15.73 -13.05
N GLU A 80 -11.49 14.63 -12.43
CA GLU A 80 -12.91 14.19 -12.43
C GLU A 80 -13.80 15.26 -11.79
N LEU A 81 -13.37 15.83 -10.65
CA LEU A 81 -14.08 16.94 -10.03
C LEU A 81 -14.16 18.17 -10.94
N ALA A 82 -13.11 18.47 -11.70
CA ALA A 82 -13.11 19.60 -12.62
C ALA A 82 -14.04 19.37 -13.83
N GLU A 83 -14.19 18.12 -14.28
CA GLU A 83 -15.04 17.75 -15.42
C GLU A 83 -16.52 17.73 -15.03
N ASP A 84 -16.85 16.99 -13.97
CA ASP A 84 -18.23 16.72 -13.55
C ASP A 84 -18.74 17.68 -12.47
N TRP A 85 -18.18 18.89 -12.41
CA TRP A 85 -18.55 19.85 -11.36
C TRP A 85 -20.00 20.31 -11.49
N PRO A 86 -20.84 20.16 -10.44
CA PRO A 86 -22.29 20.34 -10.57
C PRO A 86 -22.73 21.81 -10.60
N ASN A 87 -21.93 22.74 -10.06
CA ASN A 87 -22.34 24.14 -9.95
C ASN A 87 -21.14 25.10 -9.79
N ASP A 88 -20.95 26.01 -10.74
CA ASP A 88 -19.82 26.95 -10.77
C ASP A 88 -19.75 27.93 -9.58
N ARG A 89 -20.83 28.06 -8.79
CA ARG A 89 -20.87 28.89 -7.58
C ARG A 89 -20.44 28.13 -6.33
N TRP A 90 -20.44 26.80 -6.38
CA TRP A 90 -20.02 25.96 -5.25
C TRP A 90 -18.50 25.91 -5.17
N ARG A 91 -17.98 25.62 -3.97
CA ARG A 91 -16.54 25.50 -3.73
C ARG A 91 -16.14 24.06 -3.44
N LEU A 92 -14.91 23.72 -3.77
CA LEU A 92 -14.27 22.49 -3.29
C LEU A 92 -13.65 22.78 -1.92
N ALA A 93 -14.13 22.10 -0.88
CA ALA A 93 -13.57 22.19 0.46
C ALA A 93 -12.65 20.98 0.70
N VAL A 94 -11.34 21.21 0.73
CA VAL A 94 -10.34 20.18 0.98
C VAL A 94 -10.04 20.16 2.48
N ASN A 95 -10.21 19.00 3.11
CA ASN A 95 -10.00 18.78 4.54
C ASN A 95 -10.72 19.80 5.44
N PRO A 96 -12.03 20.05 5.25
CA PRO A 96 -12.77 21.04 6.02
C PRO A 96 -12.73 20.74 7.52
N GLY A 97 -12.70 21.78 8.34
CA GLY A 97 -12.63 21.66 9.81
C GLY A 97 -11.22 21.35 10.35
N THR A 98 -10.20 21.37 9.51
CA THR A 98 -8.81 21.06 9.89
C THR A 98 -7.92 22.31 9.74
N PRO A 99 -6.75 22.39 10.42
CA PRO A 99 -5.84 23.52 10.26
C PRO A 99 -5.29 23.71 8.83
N GLY A 100 -5.31 22.65 8.01
CA GLY A 100 -4.89 22.68 6.61
C GLY A 100 -6.04 22.87 5.61
N ALA A 101 -7.25 23.21 6.08
CA ALA A 101 -8.43 23.32 5.22
C ALA A 101 -8.21 24.34 4.09
N ALA A 102 -8.52 23.95 2.85
CA ALA A 102 -8.46 24.82 1.69
C ALA A 102 -9.82 24.89 0.99
N TYR A 103 -10.23 26.08 0.59
CA TYR A 103 -11.52 26.32 -0.05
C TYR A 103 -11.31 26.90 -1.45
N LEU A 104 -11.43 26.06 -2.46
CA LEU A 104 -11.09 26.39 -3.83
C LEU A 104 -12.36 26.75 -4.61
N ALA A 105 -12.34 27.89 -5.28
CA ALA A 105 -13.42 28.28 -6.19
C ALA A 105 -13.43 27.37 -7.42
N ALA A 106 -14.61 27.01 -7.92
CA ALA A 106 -14.79 26.04 -9.00
C ALA A 106 -15.45 26.64 -10.25
N SER A 107 -15.21 27.94 -10.52
CA SER A 107 -15.65 28.55 -11.78
C SER A 107 -14.96 27.88 -12.98
N PRO A 108 -15.47 28.02 -14.21
CA PRO A 108 -14.88 27.37 -15.39
C PRO A 108 -13.39 27.68 -15.59
N VAL A 109 -12.97 28.93 -15.28
CA VAL A 109 -11.56 29.34 -15.34
C VAL A 109 -10.71 28.62 -14.30
N GLN A 110 -11.23 28.45 -13.07
CA GLN A 110 -10.50 27.75 -12.00
C GLN A 110 -10.42 26.25 -12.26
N ARG A 111 -11.51 25.63 -12.74
CA ARG A 111 -11.52 24.22 -13.15
C ARG A 111 -10.54 23.93 -14.30
N ALA A 112 -10.42 24.84 -15.28
CA ALA A 112 -9.37 24.76 -16.30
C ALA A 112 -7.95 24.90 -15.70
N GLY A 113 -7.79 25.65 -14.60
CA GLY A 113 -6.56 25.68 -13.81
C GLY A 113 -6.25 24.35 -13.16
N TRP A 114 -7.24 23.72 -12.53
CA TRP A 114 -7.11 22.40 -11.90
C TRP A 114 -6.71 21.31 -12.91
N GLN A 115 -7.34 21.28 -14.08
CA GLN A 115 -7.00 20.34 -15.16
C GLN A 115 -5.56 20.53 -15.65
N ARG A 116 -5.11 21.78 -15.80
CA ARG A 116 -3.72 22.08 -16.17
C ARG A 116 -2.74 21.61 -15.11
N ALA A 117 -3.01 21.88 -13.84
CA ALA A 117 -2.17 21.40 -12.74
C ALA A 117 -2.11 19.86 -12.70
N ARG A 118 -3.26 19.19 -12.89
CA ARG A 118 -3.35 17.73 -12.99
C ARG A 118 -2.52 17.17 -14.15
N ALA A 119 -2.59 17.81 -15.32
CA ALA A 119 -1.84 17.42 -16.50
C ALA A 119 -0.32 17.60 -16.31
N GLN A 120 0.10 18.64 -15.58
CA GLN A 120 1.51 18.90 -15.25
C GLN A 120 2.05 17.91 -14.22
N MET A 121 1.28 17.59 -13.18
CA MET A 121 1.71 16.71 -12.10
C MET A 121 1.65 15.22 -12.47
N GLY A 122 0.75 14.84 -13.38
CA GLY A 122 0.53 13.43 -13.71
C GLY A 122 -0.20 12.67 -12.60
N VAL A 123 -0.55 11.41 -12.89
CA VAL A 123 -1.18 10.51 -11.90
C VAL A 123 -0.13 10.20 -10.83
N ARG A 124 -0.54 10.09 -9.56
CA ARG A 124 0.36 9.61 -8.51
C ARG A 124 1.00 8.30 -8.97
N PRO A 125 2.33 8.22 -9.13
CA PRO A 125 2.96 6.98 -9.54
C PRO A 125 2.87 5.96 -8.40
N GLY A 126 2.78 4.68 -8.75
CA GLY A 126 3.05 3.59 -7.81
C GLY A 126 4.53 3.57 -7.41
N GLY A 127 4.85 2.87 -6.33
CA GLY A 127 6.23 2.68 -5.87
C GLY A 127 6.78 3.77 -4.95
N LEU A 128 5.96 4.68 -4.42
CA LEU A 128 6.40 5.72 -3.49
C LEU A 128 6.31 5.24 -2.04
N LEU A 129 7.36 5.49 -1.26
CA LEU A 129 7.32 5.31 0.19
C LEU A 129 6.54 6.46 0.83
N VAL A 130 5.52 6.10 1.62
CA VAL A 130 4.67 7.05 2.32
C VAL A 130 4.54 6.62 3.77
N THR A 131 4.78 7.56 4.69
CA THR A 131 4.58 7.37 6.13
C THR A 131 3.47 8.29 6.61
N HIS A 132 2.51 7.73 7.35
CA HIS A 132 1.51 8.51 8.07
C HIS A 132 2.04 8.83 9.47
N PHE A 133 2.44 10.08 9.74
CA PHE A 133 3.08 10.47 11.00
C PHE A 133 2.15 10.40 12.23
N GLY A 134 0.84 10.27 12.04
CA GLY A 134 -0.12 9.96 13.11
C GLY A 134 -0.37 8.46 13.33
N GLY A 135 0.22 7.58 12.51
CA GLY A 135 0.08 6.13 12.62
C GLY A 135 1.12 5.49 13.56
N PRO A 136 1.02 4.18 13.86
CA PRO A 136 2.02 3.46 14.64
C PRO A 136 3.42 3.53 13.98
N LEU A 137 4.37 4.19 14.64
CA LEU A 137 5.77 4.28 14.19
C LEU A 137 6.71 3.31 14.91
N HIS A 138 6.22 2.64 15.97
CA HIS A 138 6.98 1.73 16.82
C HIS A 138 6.09 0.62 17.35
N GLY A 139 6.70 -0.42 17.93
CA GLY A 139 5.99 -1.53 18.57
C GLY A 139 5.53 -2.62 17.60
N THR A 140 4.83 -3.62 18.13
CA THR A 140 4.49 -4.85 17.41
C THR A 140 3.55 -4.62 16.23
N LEU A 141 2.60 -3.69 16.35
CA LEU A 141 1.71 -3.33 15.25
C LEU A 141 2.49 -2.68 14.09
N ALA A 142 3.40 -1.74 14.38
CA ALA A 142 4.24 -1.12 13.35
C ALA A 142 5.14 -2.16 12.66
N GLN A 143 5.74 -3.08 13.42
CA GLN A 143 6.54 -4.19 12.86
C GLN A 143 5.70 -5.12 11.97
N GLY A 144 4.47 -5.45 12.39
CA GLY A 144 3.54 -6.24 11.58
C GLY A 144 3.16 -5.51 10.28
N LEU A 145 2.82 -4.22 10.36
CA LEU A 145 2.51 -3.39 9.19
C LEU A 145 3.70 -3.27 8.24
N ALA A 146 4.92 -3.18 8.77
CA ALA A 146 6.16 -3.15 7.99
C ALA A 146 6.38 -4.42 7.14
N CYS A 147 5.79 -5.56 7.52
CA CYS A 147 5.78 -6.75 6.66
C CYS A 147 4.96 -6.54 5.37
N GLY A 148 3.89 -5.74 5.45
CA GLY A 148 3.06 -5.36 4.29
C GLY A 148 3.59 -4.16 3.49
N ALA A 149 4.73 -3.57 3.90
CA ALA A 149 5.28 -2.38 3.26
C ALA A 149 5.53 -2.52 1.75
N PRO A 150 5.95 -3.67 1.19
CA PRO A 150 6.11 -3.80 -0.26
C PRO A 150 4.83 -3.53 -1.06
N LEU A 151 3.67 -3.98 -0.57
CA LEU A 151 2.38 -3.69 -1.23
C LEU A 151 1.95 -2.25 -0.98
N ALA A 152 2.22 -1.70 0.21
CA ALA A 152 1.93 -0.29 0.49
C ALA A 152 2.72 0.65 -0.43
N VAL A 153 4.03 0.40 -0.61
CA VAL A 153 4.90 1.15 -1.52
C VAL A 153 4.46 0.96 -2.97
N HIS A 154 4.16 -0.26 -3.40
CA HIS A 154 3.66 -0.52 -4.76
C HIS A 154 2.44 0.35 -5.09
N HIS A 155 1.51 0.51 -4.15
CA HIS A 155 0.32 1.34 -4.31
C HIS A 155 0.50 2.81 -3.88
N SER A 156 1.69 3.21 -3.42
CA SER A 156 1.96 4.56 -2.91
C SER A 156 1.01 4.99 -1.78
N VAL A 157 0.61 4.04 -0.93
CA VAL A 157 -0.20 4.27 0.27
C VAL A 157 0.66 4.17 1.53
N PRO A 158 0.25 4.76 2.67
CA PRO A 158 1.00 4.67 3.90
C PRO A 158 1.24 3.21 4.31
N TRP A 159 2.49 2.93 4.71
CA TRP A 159 2.87 1.59 5.18
C TRP A 159 2.34 1.32 6.60
N ASN A 160 2.19 2.37 7.42
CA ASN A 160 1.92 2.27 8.85
C ASN A 160 0.47 2.60 9.24
N GLU A 161 -0.50 2.23 8.41
CA GLU A 161 -1.91 2.31 8.78
C GLU A 161 -2.65 1.03 8.41
N LEU A 162 -3.58 0.63 9.27
CA LEU A 162 -4.66 -0.26 8.85
C LEU A 162 -5.64 0.51 7.94
N GLY A 163 -5.94 1.75 8.34
CA GLY A 163 -6.67 2.74 7.54
C GLY A 163 -8.17 2.48 7.45
N THR A 164 -8.89 3.49 6.99
CA THR A 164 -10.33 3.38 6.67
C THR A 164 -10.54 2.74 5.29
N VAL A 165 -9.58 2.92 4.39
CA VAL A 165 -9.50 2.34 3.05
C VAL A 165 -8.06 1.90 2.77
N PHE A 166 -7.87 0.87 1.94
CA PHE A 166 -6.58 0.62 1.32
C PHE A 166 -6.42 1.50 0.08
N LEU A 167 -7.25 1.33 -0.94
CA LEU A 167 -7.37 2.27 -2.07
C LEU A 167 -8.66 3.10 -1.96
N ASP A 168 -9.79 2.42 -2.03
CA ASP A 168 -11.17 2.91 -1.86
C ASP A 168 -12.11 1.70 -1.70
N HIS A 169 -13.35 1.94 -1.27
CA HIS A 169 -14.27 0.83 -0.96
C HIS A 169 -14.52 -0.09 -2.17
N ALA A 170 -14.78 0.48 -3.35
CA ALA A 170 -15.13 -0.28 -4.54
C ALA A 170 -13.94 -1.08 -5.11
N ALA A 171 -12.75 -0.48 -5.15
CA ALA A 171 -11.53 -1.14 -5.61
C ALA A 171 -11.08 -2.25 -4.65
N ASP A 172 -11.18 -2.02 -3.34
CA ASP A 172 -10.82 -3.00 -2.32
C ASP A 172 -11.78 -4.20 -2.38
N ALA A 173 -13.09 -3.95 -2.48
CA ALA A 173 -14.10 -5.01 -2.63
C ALA A 173 -13.92 -5.82 -3.92
N ARG A 174 -13.61 -5.15 -5.04
CA ARG A 174 -13.32 -5.83 -6.32
C ARG A 174 -12.08 -6.70 -6.23
N THR A 175 -11.02 -6.20 -5.60
CA THR A 175 -9.78 -6.97 -5.37
C THR A 175 -10.07 -8.23 -4.56
N LEU A 176 -10.81 -8.10 -3.45
CA LEU A 176 -11.23 -9.25 -2.63
C LEU A 176 -12.04 -10.27 -3.42
N HIS A 177 -13.01 -9.81 -4.23
CA HIS A 177 -13.85 -10.71 -5.01
C HIS A 177 -13.07 -11.40 -6.14
N GLU A 178 -12.44 -10.63 -7.02
CA GLU A 178 -11.86 -11.12 -8.27
C GLU A 178 -10.54 -11.87 -8.06
N GLN A 179 -9.69 -11.40 -7.13
CA GLN A 179 -8.34 -11.96 -6.94
C GLN A 179 -8.27 -12.96 -5.78
N TRP A 180 -9.12 -12.81 -4.76
CA TRP A 180 -9.09 -13.63 -3.55
C TRP A 180 -10.30 -14.56 -3.39
N SER A 181 -11.34 -14.37 -4.22
CA SER A 181 -12.64 -15.05 -4.10
C SER A 181 -13.27 -14.87 -2.71
N VAL A 182 -13.09 -13.69 -2.12
CA VAL A 182 -13.60 -13.31 -0.80
C VAL A 182 -14.81 -12.41 -0.97
N THR A 183 -15.94 -12.82 -0.42
CA THR A 183 -17.20 -12.07 -0.42
C THR A 183 -17.79 -11.85 0.97
N ASP A 184 -17.27 -12.55 1.99
CA ASP A 184 -17.75 -12.50 3.36
C ASP A 184 -16.62 -12.68 4.38
N HIS A 185 -16.95 -12.53 5.67
CA HIS A 185 -16.01 -12.70 6.78
C HIS A 185 -15.40 -14.11 6.82
N ALA A 186 -16.18 -15.16 6.53
CA ALA A 186 -15.71 -16.54 6.64
C ALA A 186 -14.64 -16.85 5.57
N GLY A 187 -14.90 -16.48 4.32
CA GLY A 187 -13.94 -16.58 3.23
C GLY A 187 -12.70 -15.72 3.48
N TRP A 188 -12.88 -14.52 4.02
CA TRP A 188 -11.76 -13.65 4.41
C TRP A 188 -10.86 -14.32 5.46
N GLN A 189 -11.45 -14.85 6.55
CA GLN A 189 -10.70 -15.52 7.61
C GLN A 189 -9.97 -16.77 7.08
N GLN A 190 -10.64 -17.57 6.24
CA GLN A 190 -10.02 -18.74 5.62
C GLN A 190 -8.80 -18.37 4.77
N ARG A 191 -8.89 -17.31 3.95
CA ARG A 191 -7.76 -16.84 3.14
C ARG A 191 -6.63 -16.30 4.01
N LEU A 192 -6.95 -15.58 5.08
CA LEU A 192 -5.95 -15.11 6.03
C LEU A 192 -5.20 -16.27 6.69
N ASP A 193 -5.91 -17.30 7.14
CA ASP A 193 -5.30 -18.49 7.76
C ASP A 193 -4.39 -19.25 6.77
N GLN A 194 -4.78 -19.32 5.49
CA GLN A 194 -3.94 -19.90 4.42
C GLN A 194 -2.63 -19.12 4.24
N LEU A 195 -2.69 -17.78 4.21
CA LEU A 195 -1.51 -16.92 4.07
C LEU A 195 -0.61 -17.02 5.31
N LEU A 196 -1.18 -17.00 6.51
CA LEU A 196 -0.41 -17.20 7.76
C LEU A 196 0.26 -18.59 7.80
N GLY A 197 -0.38 -19.57 7.17
CA GLY A 197 0.13 -20.93 6.97
C GLY A 197 1.17 -21.08 5.84
N GLY A 198 1.45 -20.04 5.05
CA GLY A 198 2.41 -20.10 3.95
C GLY A 198 1.90 -20.86 2.72
N GLN A 199 0.61 -20.76 2.41
CA GLN A 199 -0.06 -21.53 1.34
C GLN A 199 -0.33 -20.72 0.05
N PHE A 200 0.22 -19.52 -0.10
CA PHE A 200 0.20 -18.77 -1.36
C PHE A 200 1.21 -19.34 -2.35
N VAL A 201 2.45 -19.52 -1.90
CA VAL A 201 3.52 -20.10 -2.71
C VAL A 201 3.36 -21.63 -2.75
N PRO A 202 3.54 -22.30 -3.90
CA PRO A 202 3.48 -23.75 -3.96
C PRO A 202 4.41 -24.43 -2.95
N ALA A 203 3.88 -25.37 -2.17
CA ALA A 203 4.62 -26.01 -1.07
C ALA A 203 5.93 -26.69 -1.50
N GLY A 204 5.97 -27.22 -2.73
CA GLY A 204 7.18 -27.81 -3.30
C GLY A 204 8.35 -26.81 -3.43
N THR A 205 8.06 -25.54 -3.73
CA THR A 205 9.06 -24.48 -3.85
C THR A 205 9.73 -24.18 -2.51
N GLU A 206 8.93 -23.99 -1.47
CA GLU A 206 9.43 -23.73 -0.12
C GLU A 206 10.18 -24.95 0.43
N ALA A 207 9.72 -26.17 0.15
CA ALA A 207 10.42 -27.40 0.52
C ALA A 207 11.78 -27.53 -0.16
N ALA A 208 11.88 -27.22 -1.45
CA ALA A 208 13.13 -27.24 -2.21
C ALA A 208 14.15 -26.22 -1.66
N LEU A 209 13.71 -25.01 -1.34
CA LEU A 209 14.57 -23.99 -0.71
C LEU A 209 15.11 -24.45 0.64
N ARG A 210 14.26 -25.06 1.48
CA ARG A 210 14.67 -25.58 2.79
C ARG A 210 15.62 -26.77 2.68
N ALA A 211 15.42 -27.68 1.72
CA ALA A 211 16.32 -28.80 1.47
C ALA A 211 17.73 -28.29 1.09
N ARG A 212 17.79 -27.35 0.13
CA ARG A 212 19.04 -26.70 -0.31
C ARG A 212 19.77 -25.96 0.82
N ALA A 213 19.03 -25.36 1.75
CA ALA A 213 19.62 -24.72 2.93
C ALA A 213 20.24 -25.75 3.91
N ARG A 214 19.66 -26.95 4.02
CA ARG A 214 20.17 -28.03 4.87
C ARG A 214 21.39 -28.72 4.26
N GLU A 215 21.39 -28.96 2.95
CA GLU A 215 22.52 -29.53 2.22
C GLU A 215 23.80 -28.71 2.41
N ARG A 216 23.71 -27.38 2.47
CA ARG A 216 24.85 -26.50 2.77
C ARG A 216 25.39 -26.66 4.19
N SER A 217 24.53 -26.98 5.16
CA SER A 217 24.96 -27.33 6.52
C SER A 217 25.58 -28.74 6.61
N ALA A 218 25.31 -29.60 5.62
CA ALA A 218 25.76 -30.99 5.57
C ALA A 218 26.95 -31.24 4.63
N GLY A 219 27.23 -30.34 3.67
CA GLY A 219 28.44 -30.35 2.85
C GLY A 219 28.51 -31.42 1.75
N GLU A 220 27.40 -31.72 1.05
CA GLU A 220 27.40 -32.70 -0.05
C GLU A 220 26.72 -32.19 -1.33
N ASP A 221 27.37 -32.42 -2.48
CA ASP A 221 26.93 -32.10 -3.83
C ASP A 221 26.06 -33.23 -4.42
N GLY A 222 24.88 -32.88 -4.94
CA GLY A 222 23.97 -33.79 -5.63
C GLY A 222 23.62 -33.31 -7.04
N ASP A 223 23.89 -34.17 -8.02
CA ASP A 223 23.75 -33.99 -9.47
C ASP A 223 22.29 -33.88 -9.96
N ALA A 224 22.04 -33.06 -10.99
CA ALA A 224 20.70 -32.69 -11.46
C ALA A 224 20.45 -33.09 -12.94
N THR A 225 19.36 -33.82 -13.20
CA THR A 225 18.88 -34.18 -14.54
C THR A 225 17.69 -33.32 -15.00
N ALA A 226 17.70 -32.93 -16.28
CA ALA A 226 16.90 -31.85 -16.88
C ALA A 226 15.48 -32.23 -17.38
N ALA A 227 14.52 -31.30 -17.16
CA ALA A 227 13.34 -31.03 -18.01
C ALA A 227 12.64 -29.73 -17.56
N THR A 228 12.36 -28.80 -18.49
CA THR A 228 11.91 -27.39 -18.20
C THR A 228 12.93 -26.66 -17.29
N PRO A 229 12.94 -25.32 -17.09
CA PRO A 229 13.84 -24.79 -16.06
C PRO A 229 13.39 -25.39 -14.73
N ASP A 230 14.18 -26.34 -14.23
CA ASP A 230 14.00 -26.93 -12.92
C ASP A 230 13.89 -25.77 -11.93
N LEU A 231 12.85 -25.73 -11.11
CA LEU A 231 12.61 -24.65 -10.17
C LEU A 231 13.88 -24.26 -9.36
N PRO A 232 14.72 -25.22 -8.91
CA PRO A 232 16.10 -24.98 -8.46
C PRO A 232 16.98 -24.12 -9.38
N ALA A 233 17.01 -24.37 -10.68
CA ALA A 233 17.77 -23.59 -11.66
C ALA A 233 17.21 -22.17 -11.83
N LEU A 234 15.87 -22.02 -11.83
CA LEU A 234 15.23 -20.71 -11.89
C LEU A 234 15.53 -19.88 -10.64
N VAL A 235 15.42 -20.49 -9.45
CA VAL A 235 15.81 -19.86 -8.18
C VAL A 235 17.28 -19.42 -8.23
N THR A 236 18.17 -20.29 -8.69
CA THR A 236 19.61 -19.98 -8.79
C THR A 236 19.86 -18.80 -9.72
N SER A 237 19.17 -18.74 -10.86
CA SER A 237 19.26 -17.63 -11.82
C SER A 237 18.82 -16.30 -11.20
N TYR A 238 17.73 -16.30 -10.42
CA TYR A 238 17.31 -15.09 -9.70
C TYR A 238 18.28 -14.70 -8.59
N GLU A 239 18.83 -15.64 -7.83
CA GLU A 239 19.81 -15.34 -6.79
C GLU A 239 21.11 -14.80 -7.36
N GLU A 240 21.59 -15.34 -8.49
CA GLU A 240 22.68 -14.75 -9.27
C GLU A 240 22.40 -13.31 -9.65
N ARG A 241 21.21 -13.06 -10.19
CA ARG A 241 20.80 -11.71 -10.57
C ARG A 241 20.66 -10.78 -9.37
N PHE A 242 20.08 -11.25 -8.27
CA PHE A 242 19.95 -10.50 -7.03
C PHE A 242 21.29 -10.08 -6.46
N ARG A 243 22.31 -10.94 -6.54
CA ARG A 243 23.67 -10.59 -6.16
C ARG A 243 24.28 -9.55 -7.08
N ALA A 244 24.07 -9.67 -8.40
CA ALA A 244 24.54 -8.69 -9.37
C ALA A 244 23.92 -7.31 -9.17
N ASP A 245 22.63 -7.24 -8.80
CA ASP A 245 21.89 -5.99 -8.60
C ASP A 245 21.91 -5.47 -7.15
N GLY A 246 22.58 -6.19 -6.24
CA GLY A 246 22.79 -5.80 -4.85
C GLY A 246 21.64 -6.09 -3.87
N LEU A 247 20.66 -6.93 -4.22
CA LEU A 247 19.63 -7.40 -3.27
C LEU A 247 20.18 -8.43 -2.28
N LEU A 248 21.21 -9.18 -2.68
CA LEU A 248 21.85 -10.20 -1.87
C LEU A 248 23.36 -9.92 -1.75
N PRO A 249 24.00 -10.29 -0.64
CA PRO A 249 25.46 -10.29 -0.55
C PRO A 249 26.06 -11.36 -1.48
N ALA A 250 27.37 -11.30 -1.75
CA ALA A 250 28.04 -12.14 -2.76
C ALA A 250 27.82 -13.65 -2.62
N ASP A 251 27.64 -14.15 -1.39
CA ASP A 251 27.36 -15.56 -1.08
C ASP A 251 25.93 -15.79 -0.54
N GLY A 252 25.11 -14.73 -0.57
CA GLY A 252 23.76 -14.70 -0.06
C GLY A 252 22.81 -15.59 -0.86
N ARG A 253 21.87 -16.20 -0.15
CA ARG A 253 20.77 -16.98 -0.72
C ARG A 253 19.48 -16.63 0.00
N VAL A 254 18.36 -16.87 -0.66
CA VAL A 254 17.04 -16.69 -0.07
C VAL A 254 16.70 -17.89 0.80
N VAL A 255 16.31 -17.61 2.04
CA VAL A 255 16.08 -18.64 3.08
C VAL A 255 14.65 -19.18 3.09
N SER A 256 13.67 -18.38 2.62
CA SER A 256 12.26 -18.74 2.61
C SER A 256 11.47 -17.75 1.75
N LEU A 257 10.33 -18.18 1.20
CA LEU A 257 9.40 -17.35 0.43
C LEU A 257 8.21 -16.85 1.25
N ARG A 258 8.11 -17.22 2.53
CA ARG A 258 7.00 -16.83 3.42
C ARG A 258 6.75 -15.32 3.48
N ALA A 259 7.75 -14.48 3.20
CA ALA A 259 7.59 -13.04 3.15
C ALA A 259 6.54 -12.60 2.11
N LEU A 260 6.37 -13.32 1.00
CA LEU A 260 5.31 -13.02 0.03
C LEU A 260 3.92 -13.28 0.63
N ASP A 261 3.72 -14.44 1.26
CA ASP A 261 2.48 -14.76 1.96
C ASP A 261 2.16 -13.74 3.06
N LEU A 262 3.15 -13.38 3.86
CA LEU A 262 3.00 -12.45 4.97
C LEU A 262 2.71 -11.03 4.50
N ALA A 263 3.33 -10.57 3.41
CA ALA A 263 3.02 -9.28 2.82
C ALA A 263 1.57 -9.24 2.28
N HIS A 264 1.13 -10.32 1.62
CA HIS A 264 -0.26 -10.46 1.20
C HIS A 264 -1.23 -10.57 2.39
N ALA A 265 -0.83 -11.20 3.50
CA ALA A 265 -1.67 -11.30 4.69
C ALA A 265 -1.99 -9.91 5.26
N VAL A 266 -1.00 -9.00 5.34
CA VAL A 266 -1.25 -7.62 5.76
C VAL A 266 -2.19 -6.91 4.79
N ALA A 267 -1.99 -7.08 3.48
CA ALA A 267 -2.88 -6.46 2.48
C ALA A 267 -4.31 -7.00 2.57
N LEU A 268 -4.49 -8.31 2.72
CA LEU A 268 -5.79 -8.95 2.92
C LEU A 268 -6.48 -8.46 4.19
N VAL A 269 -5.73 -8.21 5.27
CA VAL A 269 -6.28 -7.58 6.48
C VAL A 269 -6.76 -6.16 6.20
N ARG A 270 -5.97 -5.34 5.50
CA ARG A 270 -6.34 -3.96 5.16
C ARG A 270 -7.56 -3.90 4.23
N TRP A 271 -7.60 -4.75 3.20
CA TRP A 271 -8.78 -4.87 2.33
C TRP A 271 -10.00 -5.37 3.09
N GLY A 272 -9.85 -6.38 3.95
CA GLY A 272 -10.94 -6.90 4.77
C GLY A 272 -11.52 -5.84 5.71
N LEU A 273 -10.67 -5.02 6.32
CA LEU A 273 -11.11 -3.90 7.16
C LEU A 273 -11.85 -2.84 6.34
N GLY A 274 -11.29 -2.45 5.18
CA GLY A 274 -11.90 -1.52 4.23
C GLY A 274 -13.26 -2.00 3.70
N ALA A 275 -13.42 -3.32 3.50
CA ALA A 275 -14.66 -3.96 3.07
C ALA A 275 -15.62 -4.34 4.22
N ARG A 276 -15.29 -3.99 5.48
CA ARG A 276 -16.08 -4.30 6.68
C ARG A 276 -16.25 -5.80 6.94
N LEU A 277 -15.32 -6.61 6.45
CA LEU A 277 -15.27 -8.06 6.68
C LEU A 277 -14.61 -8.42 8.01
N CYS A 278 -13.90 -7.50 8.66
CA CYS A 278 -13.38 -7.65 10.01
C CYS A 278 -13.42 -6.33 10.79
N ALA A 279 -13.34 -6.42 12.12
CA ALA A 279 -13.29 -5.26 13.00
C ALA A 279 -11.85 -4.77 13.22
N PRO A 280 -11.63 -3.49 13.58
CA PRO A 280 -10.29 -2.94 13.82
C PRO A 280 -9.44 -3.78 14.78
N GLN A 281 -10.02 -4.27 15.88
CA GLN A 281 -9.31 -5.09 16.87
C GLN A 281 -8.80 -6.41 16.28
N GLN A 282 -9.60 -7.06 15.43
CA GLN A 282 -9.22 -8.31 14.75
C GLN A 282 -8.12 -8.05 13.71
N ALA A 283 -8.19 -6.93 13.01
CA ALA A 283 -7.17 -6.50 12.06
C ALA A 283 -5.82 -6.24 12.76
N GLU A 284 -5.81 -5.54 13.89
CA GLU A 284 -4.60 -5.31 14.70
C GLU A 284 -3.97 -6.63 15.18
N GLN A 285 -4.79 -7.55 15.69
CA GLN A 285 -4.33 -8.87 16.14
C GLN A 285 -3.74 -9.69 14.98
N ALA A 286 -4.39 -9.70 13.83
CA ALA A 286 -3.91 -10.40 12.64
C ALA A 286 -2.57 -9.84 12.17
N VAL A 287 -2.41 -8.51 12.12
CA VAL A 287 -1.14 -7.89 11.71
C VAL A 287 -0.03 -8.14 12.74
N ALA A 288 -0.33 -8.12 14.03
CA ALA A 288 0.64 -8.50 15.05
C ALA A 288 1.10 -9.97 14.88
N GLN A 289 0.17 -10.87 14.53
CA GLN A 289 0.48 -12.27 14.22
C GLN A 289 1.38 -12.40 12.99
N VAL A 290 1.14 -11.62 11.93
CA VAL A 290 2.03 -11.57 10.75
C VAL A 290 3.45 -11.23 11.14
N GLY A 291 3.65 -10.18 11.96
CA GLY A 291 4.97 -9.80 12.44
C GLY A 291 5.66 -10.90 13.27
N ALA A 292 4.89 -11.62 14.11
CA ALA A 292 5.42 -12.77 14.84
C ALA A 292 5.88 -13.90 13.91
N ARG A 293 5.07 -14.24 12.89
CA ARG A 293 5.43 -15.27 11.88
C ARG A 293 6.66 -14.88 11.04
N ALA A 294 6.83 -13.59 10.76
CA ALA A 294 8.03 -13.09 10.08
C ALA A 294 9.29 -13.37 10.92
N ARG A 295 9.25 -13.06 12.22
CA ARG A 295 10.36 -13.30 13.17
C ARG A 295 10.67 -14.78 13.42
N GLU A 296 9.70 -15.67 13.27
CA GLU A 296 9.94 -17.12 13.32
C GLU A 296 10.77 -17.63 12.14
N THR A 297 10.80 -16.89 11.02
CA THR A 297 11.35 -17.37 9.74
C THR A 297 12.64 -16.66 9.35
N TYR A 298 12.70 -15.35 9.57
CA TYR A 298 13.78 -14.48 9.10
C TYR A 298 14.54 -13.89 10.30
N GLY A 299 15.82 -13.60 10.12
CA GLY A 299 16.67 -12.94 11.12
C GLY A 299 16.82 -11.43 10.92
N SER A 300 16.42 -10.90 9.76
CA SER A 300 16.56 -9.47 9.44
C SER A 300 15.57 -9.00 8.38
N TRP A 301 15.41 -7.67 8.25
CA TRP A 301 14.64 -7.08 7.16
C TRP A 301 15.25 -7.38 5.79
N GLN A 302 16.57 -7.51 5.67
CA GLN A 302 17.25 -7.85 4.42
C GLN A 302 16.88 -9.27 3.96
N GLU A 303 16.85 -10.23 4.88
CA GLU A 303 16.40 -11.59 4.57
C GLU A 303 14.91 -11.62 4.19
N TYR A 304 14.06 -10.89 4.92
CA TYR A 304 12.64 -10.73 4.59
C TYR A 304 12.45 -10.12 3.19
N ALA A 305 13.20 -9.06 2.87
CA ALA A 305 13.17 -8.38 1.58
C ALA A 305 13.55 -9.31 0.43
N ALA A 306 14.60 -10.10 0.60
CA ALA A 306 15.05 -11.07 -0.40
C ALA A 306 14.03 -12.20 -0.59
N GLY A 307 13.42 -12.69 0.51
CA GLY A 307 12.33 -13.65 0.49
C GLY A 307 11.12 -13.14 -0.29
N TYR A 308 10.71 -11.90 -0.03
CA TYR A 308 9.61 -11.25 -0.74
C TYR A 308 9.92 -11.10 -2.23
N ALA A 309 11.11 -10.59 -2.56
CA ALA A 309 11.53 -10.37 -3.94
C ALA A 309 11.53 -11.67 -4.74
N LEU A 310 12.13 -12.75 -4.21
CA LEU A 310 12.16 -14.05 -4.90
C LEU A 310 10.75 -14.62 -5.05
N GLY A 311 9.92 -14.55 -4.01
CA GLY A 311 8.54 -15.03 -4.08
C GLY A 311 7.78 -14.33 -5.20
N ARG A 312 7.89 -13.00 -5.28
CA ARG A 312 7.21 -12.18 -6.29
C ARG A 312 7.64 -12.55 -7.71
N VAL A 313 8.95 -12.67 -7.98
CA VAL A 313 9.44 -12.98 -9.34
C VAL A 313 9.15 -14.41 -9.75
N LEU A 314 9.10 -15.36 -8.81
CA LEU A 314 8.63 -16.72 -9.08
C LEU A 314 7.13 -16.76 -9.38
N ALA A 315 6.33 -15.93 -8.71
CA ALA A 315 4.89 -15.89 -8.94
C ALA A 315 4.49 -15.19 -10.25
N PHE A 316 5.25 -14.17 -10.67
CA PHE A 316 4.78 -13.24 -11.72
C PHE A 316 5.75 -12.99 -12.89
N ASP A 317 7.06 -13.23 -12.76
CA ASP A 317 8.04 -12.90 -13.81
C ASP A 317 8.44 -14.12 -14.67
N ASN A 318 8.49 -15.33 -14.08
CA ASN A 318 8.83 -16.57 -14.78
C ASN A 318 10.20 -16.60 -15.52
N GLY A 319 11.16 -15.78 -15.09
CA GLY A 319 12.56 -15.81 -15.56
C GLY A 319 12.86 -14.83 -16.69
N TRP A 320 11.95 -13.89 -16.97
CA TRP A 320 12.09 -12.93 -18.05
C TRP A 320 12.95 -11.72 -17.68
N PHE A 321 13.09 -11.42 -16.38
CA PHE A 321 13.76 -10.22 -15.86
C PHE A 321 13.14 -8.93 -16.40
N GLY A 322 11.81 -8.92 -16.49
CA GLY A 322 11.03 -7.84 -17.09
C GLY A 322 10.57 -6.77 -16.10
N PRO A 323 9.45 -6.10 -16.38
CA PRO A 323 8.84 -5.10 -15.49
C PRO A 323 8.60 -5.63 -14.07
N GLN A 324 8.24 -6.90 -13.91
CA GLN A 324 7.97 -7.54 -12.62
C GLN A 324 9.25 -7.65 -11.77
N TYR A 325 10.38 -8.01 -12.40
CA TYR A 325 11.69 -7.97 -11.77
C TYR A 325 12.12 -6.54 -11.43
N ALA A 326 12.00 -5.61 -12.38
CA ALA A 326 12.37 -4.20 -12.17
C ALA A 326 11.60 -3.57 -11.00
N GLU A 327 10.32 -3.92 -10.87
CA GLU A 327 9.48 -3.51 -9.76
C GLU A 327 9.89 -4.17 -8.43
N ALA A 328 10.16 -5.47 -8.41
CA ALA A 328 10.67 -6.14 -7.21
C ALA A 328 11.98 -5.51 -6.71
N LEU A 329 12.89 -5.17 -7.65
CA LEU A 329 14.14 -4.47 -7.38
C LEU A 329 13.89 -3.05 -6.84
N HIS A 330 12.95 -2.30 -7.44
CA HIS A 330 12.56 -0.97 -6.95
C HIS A 330 12.06 -1.02 -5.51
N LEU A 331 11.10 -1.92 -5.22
CA LEU A 331 10.56 -2.09 -3.88
C LEU A 331 11.63 -2.49 -2.86
N HIS A 332 12.53 -3.41 -3.24
CA HIS A 332 13.66 -3.79 -2.41
C HIS A 332 14.52 -2.57 -2.07
N ARG A 333 14.92 -1.77 -3.07
CA ARG A 333 15.77 -0.59 -2.85
C ARG A 333 15.10 0.46 -1.98
N VAL A 334 13.85 0.81 -2.29
CA VAL A 334 13.09 1.77 -1.47
C VAL A 334 13.06 1.32 -0.02
N LEU A 335 12.72 0.06 0.25
CA LEU A 335 12.55 -0.38 1.62
C LEU A 335 13.87 -0.66 2.34
N THR A 336 14.94 -1.07 1.66
CA THR A 336 16.23 -1.41 2.31
C THR A 336 17.25 -0.27 2.30
N GLN A 337 17.01 0.82 1.58
CA GLN A 337 17.99 1.91 1.40
C GLN A 337 17.43 3.30 1.75
N ASP A 338 16.13 3.53 1.63
CA ASP A 338 15.55 4.82 2.00
C ASP A 338 15.63 5.00 3.53
N PRO A 339 16.27 6.06 4.06
CA PRO A 339 16.38 6.29 5.51
C PRO A 339 15.04 6.46 6.23
N SER A 340 13.98 6.82 5.50
CA SER A 340 12.62 6.95 6.04
C SER A 340 11.84 5.63 6.02
N SER A 341 12.42 4.56 5.49
CA SER A 341 11.77 3.24 5.40
C SER A 341 11.55 2.63 6.79
N PRO A 342 10.41 1.93 6.99
CA PRO A 342 10.20 1.16 8.21
C PRO A 342 11.30 0.14 8.47
N TRP A 343 11.94 -0.40 7.44
CA TRP A 343 12.99 -1.41 7.61
C TRP A 343 14.34 -0.82 8.04
N GLN A 344 14.51 0.50 7.96
CA GLN A 344 15.66 1.20 8.56
C GLN A 344 15.38 1.61 10.01
N GLY A 345 14.15 2.01 10.30
CA GLY A 345 13.76 2.57 11.61
C GLY A 345 13.27 1.56 12.64
N LEU A 346 12.71 0.42 12.22
CA LEU A 346 12.15 -0.59 13.11
C LEU A 346 13.11 -1.76 13.33
N PRO A 347 13.27 -2.25 14.57
CA PRO A 347 13.96 -3.52 14.80
C PRO A 347 13.15 -4.67 14.19
N PHE A 348 13.85 -5.64 13.61
CA PHE A 348 13.22 -6.86 13.11
C PHE A 348 12.74 -7.76 14.25
N ALA A 349 13.59 -7.93 15.28
CA ALA A 349 13.36 -8.73 16.48
C ALA A 349 13.38 -7.87 17.74
#